data_AF-A0A3L7UKE7-F1
#
_entry.id   AF-A0A3L7UKE7-F1
#
_cell.length_a   1.000
_cell.length_b   1.000
_cell.length_c   1.000
_cell.angle_alpha   90.00
_cell.angle_beta   90.00
_cell.angle_gamma   90.00
#
_symmetry.space_group_name_H-M   'P 1'
#
loop_
_entity.id
_entity.type
_entity.pdbx_description
1 polymer ?
#
loop_
_entity_poly.entity_id
_entity_poly.type
_entity_poly.pdbx_seq_one_letter_code
_entity_poly.pdbx_strand_id
1 'polypeptide(L)'
;MLLVTSNWFLSDGTVFGPPPLRQTEQFFADVQRMALRAGCRRDGSYRPVERIDVVLAGDTFDWLSSREWLGSARPWSLGCGMADVMAGVMARSLKCGSRPLVRLARLARRGLTVPTADRRWRPIMGSGCVVPVRVTLLVGDRDAWLEEEAGRKIASRYGLAVGGHWTNGTVVVRHGEECDPLCGSPVPRRWADRPPTLHESLLVDLVVRFAEILATGPQQYRLGSLPDAHRRLLRTLATASPLDMPGWLALWLEPRMSQAQRRCAVRDAMGSPEIAPAHKAWVTQAWQQAVDHWHRQSRRVGPGSEVEFDCVETVAEWMSDIHDGVGRCANGRLDPQSPTLESVQLSGHSCGSPSGTVVLGHPPASLSGRSGGGQARCVCLGPRPLPRWSEQVPLARSTSIDAAWIPSAGSCVDLASETAGQTVAFLDGAQWGDMDPLLGEAECAPSASTAVLRPEHCRIIDAA
;
A
#
# COMPACT_ATOMS: atom_id res chain seq x y z
N MET A 1 -21.70 4.68 -3.33
CA MET A 1 -20.65 3.80 -2.79
C MET A 1 -19.36 4.59 -2.70
N LEU A 2 -18.66 4.53 -1.57
CA LEU A 2 -17.30 5.03 -1.39
C LEU A 2 -16.32 3.85 -1.42
N LEU A 3 -15.29 3.93 -2.25
CA LEU A 3 -14.19 2.98 -2.32
C LEU A 3 -12.92 3.70 -1.92
N VAL A 4 -12.23 3.23 -0.88
CA VAL A 4 -10.93 3.79 -0.47
C VAL A 4 -9.84 2.75 -0.61
N THR A 5 -8.73 3.15 -1.21
CA THR A 5 -7.48 2.39 -1.34
C THR A 5 -6.31 3.35 -1.22
N SER A 6 -5.10 2.91 -0.95
CA SER A 6 -3.90 3.76 -0.80
C SER A 6 -2.67 3.07 -1.35
N ASN A 7 -1.54 3.78 -1.42
CA ASN A 7 -0.22 3.15 -1.47
C ASN A 7 0.00 2.31 -2.75
N TRP A 8 -0.30 2.90 -3.91
CA TRP A 8 -0.09 2.23 -5.20
C TRP A 8 1.39 2.27 -5.64
N PHE A 9 2.13 3.26 -5.15
CA PHE A 9 3.58 3.42 -5.35
C PHE A 9 4.01 3.25 -6.81
N LEU A 10 3.35 3.96 -7.73
CA LEU A 10 3.73 3.98 -9.13
C LEU A 10 5.07 4.70 -9.30
N SER A 11 6.16 3.93 -9.38
CA SER A 11 7.54 4.43 -9.47
C SER A 11 8.02 4.60 -10.92
N ASP A 12 9.18 5.23 -11.08
CA ASP A 12 9.79 5.50 -12.38
C ASP A 12 10.50 4.29 -13.02
N GLY A 13 10.51 3.15 -12.33
CA GLY A 13 11.09 1.89 -12.78
C GLY A 13 12.58 1.72 -12.50
N THR A 14 13.28 2.72 -11.94
CA THR A 14 14.74 2.66 -11.77
C THR A 14 15.18 1.85 -10.54
N VAL A 15 14.36 1.81 -9.49
CA VAL A 15 14.60 1.01 -8.26
C VAL A 15 13.77 -0.28 -8.28
N PHE A 16 12.48 -0.18 -8.54
CA PHE A 16 11.57 -1.31 -8.67
C PHE A 16 10.56 -1.06 -9.80
N GLY A 17 10.01 -2.14 -10.37
CA GLY A 17 9.08 -2.08 -11.51
C GLY A 17 7.63 -1.73 -11.13
N PRO A 18 6.73 -1.61 -12.13
CA PRO A 18 5.32 -1.35 -11.88
C PRO A 18 4.67 -2.51 -11.11
N PRO A 19 3.50 -2.29 -10.51
CA PRO A 19 2.78 -3.38 -9.88
C PRO A 19 2.46 -4.52 -10.87
N PRO A 20 2.53 -5.78 -10.42
CA PRO A 20 2.17 -6.94 -11.21
C PRO A 20 0.79 -6.79 -11.86
N LEU A 21 0.71 -7.20 -13.12
CA LEU A 21 -0.50 -7.02 -13.92
C LEU A 21 -1.72 -7.64 -13.24
N ARG A 22 -1.59 -8.90 -12.82
CA ARG A 22 -2.69 -9.67 -12.24
C ARG A 22 -3.35 -8.96 -11.07
N GLN A 23 -2.57 -8.30 -10.21
CA GLN A 23 -3.10 -7.54 -9.06
C GLN A 23 -3.87 -6.31 -9.52
N THR A 24 -3.36 -5.61 -10.54
CA THR A 24 -4.07 -4.47 -11.13
C THR A 24 -5.42 -4.92 -11.69
N GLU A 25 -5.46 -6.07 -12.36
CA GLU A 25 -6.70 -6.63 -12.89
C GLU A 25 -7.65 -7.11 -11.79
N GLN A 26 -7.10 -7.73 -10.74
CA GLN A 26 -7.84 -8.15 -9.57
C GLN A 26 -8.51 -6.96 -8.86
N PHE A 27 -7.80 -5.85 -8.66
CA PHE A 27 -8.37 -4.63 -8.09
C PHE A 27 -9.61 -4.18 -8.87
N PHE A 28 -9.54 -4.08 -10.19
CA PHE A 28 -10.69 -3.64 -11.00
C PHE A 28 -11.85 -4.65 -10.99
N ALA A 29 -11.55 -5.95 -10.98
CA ALA A 29 -12.56 -6.98 -10.77
C ALA A 29 -13.24 -6.83 -9.40
N ASP A 30 -12.48 -6.47 -8.37
CA ASP A 30 -12.99 -6.27 -7.01
C ASP A 30 -13.88 -5.05 -6.93
N VAL A 31 -13.53 -3.94 -7.58
CA VAL A 31 -14.41 -2.77 -7.71
C VAL A 31 -15.75 -3.16 -8.33
N GLN A 32 -15.73 -3.95 -9.40
CA GLN A 32 -16.97 -4.43 -10.04
C GLN A 32 -17.80 -5.33 -9.13
N ARG A 33 -17.16 -6.29 -8.46
CA ARG A 33 -17.82 -7.17 -7.48
C ARG A 33 -18.42 -6.38 -6.31
N MET A 34 -17.71 -5.36 -5.84
CA MET A 34 -18.16 -4.50 -4.74
C MET A 34 -19.34 -3.64 -5.14
N ALA A 35 -19.33 -3.05 -6.34
CA ALA A 35 -20.47 -2.28 -6.83
C ALA A 35 -21.74 -3.13 -6.96
N LEU A 36 -21.61 -4.37 -7.44
CA LEU A 36 -22.72 -5.33 -7.48
C LEU A 36 -23.25 -5.63 -6.07
N ARG A 37 -22.36 -5.97 -5.12
CA ARG A 37 -22.74 -6.26 -3.74
C ARG A 37 -23.37 -5.07 -3.02
N ALA A 38 -22.83 -3.88 -3.22
CA ALA A 38 -23.37 -2.64 -2.64
C ALA A 38 -24.76 -2.29 -3.20
N GLY A 39 -25.12 -2.82 -4.38
CA GLY A 39 -26.46 -2.70 -4.91
C GLY A 39 -27.48 -3.62 -4.23
N CYS A 40 -27.04 -4.74 -3.63
CA CYS A 40 -27.90 -5.63 -2.86
C CYS A 40 -28.25 -4.99 -1.51
N ARG A 41 -29.54 -4.78 -1.27
CA ARG A 41 -30.09 -4.17 -0.07
C ARG A 41 -30.44 -5.23 0.97
N ARG A 42 -30.65 -4.79 2.21
CA ARG A 42 -31.02 -5.66 3.35
C ARG A 42 -32.33 -6.41 3.15
N ASP A 43 -33.26 -5.84 2.38
CA ASP A 43 -34.53 -6.47 2.01
C ASP A 43 -34.39 -7.52 0.89
N GLY A 44 -33.16 -7.82 0.45
CA GLY A 44 -32.88 -8.74 -0.65
C GLY A 44 -33.10 -8.15 -2.04
N SER A 45 -33.59 -6.91 -2.14
CA SER A 45 -33.74 -6.20 -3.41
C SER A 45 -32.38 -5.72 -3.92
N TYR A 46 -32.19 -5.75 -5.24
CA TYR A 46 -31.04 -5.19 -5.91
C TYR A 46 -31.41 -3.85 -6.55
N ARG A 47 -30.66 -2.82 -6.18
CA ARG A 47 -30.74 -1.47 -6.75
C ARG A 47 -29.33 -1.02 -7.10
N PRO A 48 -28.98 -0.84 -8.39
CA PRO A 48 -27.67 -0.34 -8.79
C PRO A 48 -27.23 0.84 -7.95
N VAL A 49 -25.96 0.88 -7.57
CA VAL A 49 -25.43 2.02 -6.83
C VAL A 49 -25.47 3.27 -7.71
N GLU A 50 -25.92 4.39 -7.16
CA GLU A 50 -26.14 5.61 -7.96
C GLU A 50 -24.84 6.26 -8.44
N ARG A 51 -23.77 6.15 -7.63
CA ARG A 51 -22.44 6.68 -7.90
C ARG A 51 -21.38 5.89 -7.13
N ILE A 52 -20.18 5.84 -7.68
CA ILE A 52 -18.98 5.35 -7.00
C ILE A 52 -17.99 6.50 -6.86
N ASP A 53 -17.59 6.80 -5.64
CA ASP A 53 -16.46 7.69 -5.34
C ASP A 53 -15.26 6.81 -4.99
N VAL A 54 -14.22 6.83 -5.83
CA VAL A 54 -12.94 6.13 -5.61
C VAL A 54 -11.94 7.13 -5.08
N VAL A 55 -11.38 6.87 -3.90
CA VAL A 55 -10.37 7.71 -3.25
C VAL A 55 -9.08 6.91 -3.12
N LEU A 56 -8.01 7.42 -3.73
CA LEU A 56 -6.65 6.94 -3.60
C LEU A 56 -5.97 7.75 -2.48
N ALA A 57 -5.91 7.21 -1.27
CA ALA A 57 -5.55 7.90 -0.04
C ALA A 57 -4.03 8.10 0.13
N GLY A 58 -3.42 8.81 -0.83
CA GLY A 58 -1.99 9.13 -0.83
C GLY A 58 -1.12 8.03 -1.43
N ASP A 59 0.12 8.42 -1.74
CA ASP A 59 1.17 7.59 -2.32
C ASP A 59 0.68 6.77 -3.52
N THR A 60 -0.07 7.45 -4.39
CA THR A 60 -0.42 6.87 -5.69
C THR A 60 0.84 6.68 -6.52
N PHE A 61 1.72 7.69 -6.49
CA PHE A 61 3.05 7.63 -7.09
C PHE A 61 4.13 7.48 -6.04
N ASP A 62 5.29 6.96 -6.46
CA ASP A 62 6.51 7.03 -5.68
C ASP A 62 7.55 7.80 -6.51
N TRP A 63 7.69 9.10 -6.24
CA TRP A 63 8.66 9.96 -6.91
C TRP A 63 9.97 10.09 -6.13
N LEU A 64 10.07 9.49 -4.94
CA LEU A 64 11.26 9.53 -4.11
C LEU A 64 12.19 8.34 -4.39
N SER A 65 11.63 7.17 -4.73
CA SER A 65 12.40 5.96 -5.07
C SER A 65 12.94 5.96 -6.51
N SER A 66 13.72 6.98 -6.87
CA SER A 66 14.37 7.10 -8.20
C SER A 66 15.88 7.26 -8.11
N ARG A 67 16.62 6.51 -8.95
CA ARG A 67 18.09 6.62 -9.08
C ARG A 67 18.57 7.98 -9.59
N GLU A 68 17.71 8.79 -10.22
CA GLU A 68 18.09 10.14 -10.63
C GLU A 68 18.47 11.03 -9.44
N TRP A 69 17.88 10.78 -8.28
CA TRP A 69 18.19 11.55 -7.08
C TRP A 69 19.59 11.30 -6.55
N LEU A 70 20.30 10.28 -7.04
CA LEU A 70 21.71 10.05 -6.67
C LEU A 70 22.66 11.03 -7.35
N GLY A 71 22.17 11.85 -8.28
CA GLY A 71 22.90 12.96 -8.89
C GLY A 71 23.07 14.16 -7.97
N SER A 72 23.30 15.33 -8.57
CA SER A 72 23.48 16.59 -7.83
C SER A 72 22.16 17.22 -7.38
N ALA A 73 21.05 16.92 -8.05
CA ALA A 73 19.73 17.43 -7.69
C ALA A 73 19.07 16.53 -6.65
N ARG A 74 18.42 17.14 -5.64
CA ARG A 74 17.66 16.44 -4.60
C ARG A 74 16.21 16.91 -4.56
N PRO A 75 15.24 16.06 -4.19
CA PRO A 75 13.81 16.41 -4.21
C PRO A 75 13.44 17.64 -3.36
N TRP A 76 14.22 17.89 -2.31
CA TRP A 76 14.04 18.99 -1.36
C TRP A 76 14.96 20.20 -1.60
N SER A 77 15.76 20.18 -2.67
CA SER A 77 16.70 21.27 -3.00
C SER A 77 16.13 22.27 -4.00
N LEU A 78 16.35 23.58 -3.81
CA LEU A 78 15.97 24.66 -4.74
C LEU A 78 16.80 24.70 -6.05
N GLY A 79 17.63 23.70 -6.33
CA GLY A 79 18.55 23.73 -7.45
C GLY A 79 17.83 23.79 -8.80
N CYS A 80 18.42 24.50 -9.78
CA CYS A 80 17.87 24.64 -11.14
C CYS A 80 17.62 23.29 -11.83
N GLY A 81 18.37 22.24 -11.49
CA GLY A 81 18.18 20.89 -12.04
C GLY A 81 17.07 20.07 -11.39
N MET A 82 16.54 20.46 -10.22
CA MET A 82 15.53 19.65 -9.52
C MET A 82 14.23 19.54 -10.33
N ALA A 83 13.79 20.63 -10.96
CA ALA A 83 12.54 20.64 -11.73
C ALA A 83 12.62 19.70 -12.95
N ASP A 84 13.76 19.69 -13.63
CA ASP A 84 14.01 18.81 -14.78
C ASP A 84 14.06 17.34 -14.36
N VAL A 85 14.77 17.04 -13.26
CA VAL A 85 14.82 15.68 -12.71
C VAL A 85 13.43 15.22 -12.27
N MET A 86 12.69 16.04 -11.53
CA MET A 86 11.33 15.71 -11.10
C MET A 86 10.40 15.47 -12.30
N ALA A 87 10.44 16.34 -13.32
CA ALA A 87 9.64 16.15 -14.53
C ALA A 87 9.98 14.83 -15.24
N GLY A 88 11.27 14.45 -15.28
CA GLY A 88 11.73 13.18 -15.81
C GLY A 88 11.22 11.97 -15.00
N VAL A 89 11.32 12.04 -13.68
CA VAL A 89 10.80 11.04 -12.74
C VAL A 89 9.29 10.86 -12.93
N MET A 90 8.52 11.96 -12.88
CA MET A 90 7.06 11.95 -13.08
C MET A 90 6.68 11.33 -14.43
N ALA A 91 7.33 11.73 -15.52
CA ALA A 91 7.05 11.22 -16.86
C ALA A 91 7.29 9.70 -16.96
N ARG A 92 8.39 9.21 -16.38
CA ARG A 92 8.70 7.78 -16.33
C ARG A 92 7.75 7.02 -15.39
N SER A 93 7.35 7.57 -14.25
CA SER A 93 6.35 6.97 -13.36
C SER A 93 5.00 6.83 -14.06
N LEU A 94 4.55 7.84 -14.80
CA LEU A 94 3.32 7.77 -15.60
C LEU A 94 3.42 6.72 -16.70
N LYS A 95 4.58 6.59 -17.35
CA LYS A 95 4.82 5.55 -18.37
C LYS A 95 4.77 4.15 -17.76
N CYS A 96 5.48 3.96 -16.65
CA CYS A 96 5.57 2.71 -15.89
C CYS A 96 4.18 2.28 -15.37
N GLY A 97 3.44 3.22 -14.78
CA GLY A 97 2.08 3.04 -14.25
C GLY A 97 0.94 3.26 -15.26
N SER A 98 1.24 3.34 -16.56
CA SER A 98 0.26 3.74 -17.57
C SER A 98 -0.97 2.84 -17.62
N ARG A 99 -0.80 1.53 -17.44
CA ARG A 99 -1.90 0.56 -17.50
C ARG A 99 -2.95 0.76 -16.38
N PRO A 100 -2.58 0.78 -15.08
CA PRO A 100 -3.53 1.13 -14.02
C PRO A 100 -4.17 2.51 -14.23
N LEU A 101 -3.39 3.52 -14.61
CA LEU A 101 -3.89 4.89 -14.80
C LEU A 101 -4.89 5.02 -15.95
N VAL A 102 -4.63 4.37 -17.09
CA VAL A 102 -5.57 4.36 -18.23
C VAL A 102 -6.89 3.68 -17.85
N ARG A 103 -6.85 2.63 -17.02
CA ARG A 103 -8.07 1.97 -16.52
C ARG A 103 -8.83 2.87 -15.54
N LEU A 104 -8.14 3.53 -14.60
CA LEU A 104 -8.76 4.52 -13.71
C LEU A 104 -9.41 5.67 -14.50
N ALA A 105 -8.70 6.22 -15.46
CA ALA A 105 -9.21 7.29 -16.33
C ALA A 105 -10.42 6.83 -17.15
N ARG A 106 -10.41 5.58 -17.64
CA ARG A 106 -11.57 4.99 -18.32
C ARG A 106 -12.77 4.90 -17.39
N LEU A 107 -12.59 4.44 -16.15
CA LEU A 107 -13.65 4.40 -15.15
C LEU A 107 -14.19 5.80 -14.87
N ALA A 108 -13.32 6.78 -14.61
CA ALA A 108 -13.72 8.16 -14.33
C ALA A 108 -14.55 8.77 -15.47
N ARG A 109 -14.18 8.50 -16.73
CA ARG A 109 -14.87 9.08 -17.90
C ARG A 109 -16.11 8.32 -18.34
N ARG A 110 -16.10 6.99 -18.23
CA ARG A 110 -17.15 6.12 -18.79
C ARG A 110 -18.05 5.50 -17.74
N GLY A 111 -17.74 5.67 -16.45
CA GLY A 111 -18.41 4.98 -15.37
C GLY A 111 -18.07 3.50 -15.30
N LEU A 112 -18.79 2.79 -14.44
CA LEU A 112 -18.72 1.34 -14.25
C LEU A 112 -20.04 0.70 -14.69
N THR A 113 -19.98 -0.29 -15.57
CA THR A 113 -21.17 -1.06 -15.94
C THR A 113 -21.53 -2.06 -14.84
N VAL A 114 -22.75 -1.97 -14.33
CA VAL A 114 -23.31 -2.90 -13.34
C VAL A 114 -24.64 -3.48 -13.86
N PRO A 115 -25.09 -4.66 -13.39
CA PRO A 115 -26.38 -5.22 -13.80
C PRO A 115 -27.53 -4.25 -13.57
N THR A 116 -28.55 -4.27 -14.42
CA THR A 116 -29.85 -3.63 -14.16
C THR A 116 -30.69 -4.49 -13.22
N ALA A 117 -31.70 -3.89 -12.60
CA ALA A 117 -32.69 -4.61 -11.80
C ALA A 117 -33.89 -5.02 -12.67
N ASP A 118 -34.40 -6.24 -12.50
CA ASP A 118 -35.68 -6.66 -13.08
C ASP A 118 -36.88 -6.08 -12.30
N ARG A 119 -38.10 -6.42 -12.73
CA ARG A 119 -39.35 -6.01 -12.04
C ARG A 119 -39.49 -6.58 -10.62
N ARG A 120 -38.69 -7.59 -10.25
CA ARG A 120 -38.61 -8.21 -8.92
C ARG A 120 -37.38 -7.74 -8.14
N TRP A 121 -36.70 -6.68 -8.61
CA TRP A 121 -35.48 -6.16 -8.04
C TRP A 121 -34.35 -7.20 -7.95
N ARG A 122 -34.20 -8.07 -8.94
CA ARG A 122 -33.07 -8.99 -9.06
C ARG A 122 -32.09 -8.48 -10.11
N PRO A 123 -30.78 -8.70 -9.93
CA PRO A 123 -29.80 -8.32 -10.96
C PRO A 123 -30.00 -9.17 -12.22
N ILE A 124 -30.12 -8.53 -13.38
CA ILE A 124 -30.17 -9.22 -14.67
C ILE A 124 -28.75 -9.33 -15.22
N MET A 125 -28.16 -10.52 -15.14
CA MET A 125 -26.85 -10.78 -15.73
C MET A 125 -26.95 -10.66 -17.26
N GLY A 126 -26.11 -9.82 -17.87
CA GLY A 126 -26.13 -9.54 -19.31
C GLY A 126 -26.86 -8.24 -19.70
N SER A 127 -27.65 -7.63 -18.82
CA SER A 127 -28.22 -6.29 -19.02
C SER A 127 -27.55 -5.29 -18.08
N GLY A 128 -26.86 -4.30 -18.62
CA GLY A 128 -26.05 -3.36 -17.85
C GLY A 128 -26.58 -1.93 -17.87
N CYS A 129 -26.41 -1.22 -16.76
CA CYS A 129 -26.48 0.24 -16.69
C CYS A 129 -25.12 0.80 -16.29
N VAL A 130 -24.86 2.05 -16.67
CA VAL A 130 -23.61 2.74 -16.37
C VAL A 130 -23.77 3.55 -15.09
N VAL A 131 -22.93 3.26 -14.10
CA VAL A 131 -22.83 4.01 -12.86
C VAL A 131 -21.69 5.03 -12.98
N PRO A 132 -21.93 6.33 -12.74
CA PRO A 132 -20.87 7.33 -12.71
C PRO A 132 -19.80 7.01 -11.66
N VAL A 133 -18.54 7.16 -12.03
CA VAL A 133 -17.38 6.98 -11.14
C VAL A 133 -16.63 8.31 -11.04
N ARG A 134 -16.33 8.76 -9.81
CA ARG A 134 -15.40 9.86 -9.55
C ARG A 134 -14.14 9.29 -8.94
N VAL A 135 -12.97 9.73 -9.40
CA VAL A 135 -11.68 9.30 -8.85
C VAL A 135 -10.96 10.51 -8.29
N THR A 136 -10.58 10.44 -7.01
CA THR A 136 -9.82 11.48 -6.31
C THR A 136 -8.49 10.92 -5.85
N LEU A 137 -7.40 11.56 -6.25
CA LEU A 137 -6.06 11.32 -5.74
C LEU A 137 -5.87 12.20 -4.50
N LEU A 138 -5.66 11.58 -3.35
CA LEU A 138 -5.12 12.28 -2.21
C LEU A 138 -3.61 12.33 -2.34
N VAL A 139 -3.07 13.44 -1.87
CA VAL A 139 -1.66 13.76 -1.87
C VAL A 139 -1.03 13.05 -0.67
N GLY A 140 0.04 12.29 -0.89
CA GLY A 140 0.84 11.67 0.17
C GLY A 140 2.26 12.24 0.24
N ASP A 141 3.05 11.76 1.20
CA ASP A 141 4.40 12.28 1.41
C ASP A 141 5.31 11.99 0.21
N ARG A 142 5.04 10.94 -0.57
CA ARG A 142 5.90 10.53 -1.69
C ARG A 142 5.56 11.15 -3.03
N ASP A 143 4.35 11.69 -3.15
CA ASP A 143 3.82 12.23 -4.39
C ASP A 143 3.24 13.63 -4.22
N ALA A 144 3.69 14.39 -3.21
CA ALA A 144 3.02 15.64 -2.90
C ALA A 144 3.21 16.75 -3.95
N TRP A 145 4.14 16.57 -4.90
CA TRP A 145 4.19 17.36 -6.14
C TRP A 145 2.89 17.25 -6.98
N LEU A 146 1.95 16.35 -6.63
CA LEU A 146 0.58 16.34 -7.16
C LEU A 146 -0.18 17.62 -6.82
N GLU A 147 0.12 18.28 -5.70
CA GLU A 147 -0.51 19.55 -5.32
C GLU A 147 -0.07 20.70 -6.23
N GLU A 148 1.09 20.58 -6.86
CA GLU A 148 1.61 21.57 -7.79
C GLU A 148 0.81 21.61 -9.10
N GLU A 149 0.83 22.76 -9.76
CA GLU A 149 0.05 23.00 -10.98
C GLU A 149 0.34 21.98 -12.09
N ALA A 150 1.60 21.55 -12.23
CA ALA A 150 1.98 20.52 -13.19
C ALA A 150 1.34 19.16 -12.88
N GLY A 151 1.34 18.74 -11.61
CA GLY A 151 0.70 17.53 -11.13
C GLY A 151 -0.82 17.55 -11.35
N ARG A 152 -1.49 18.65 -10.98
CA ARG A 152 -2.93 18.85 -11.20
C ARG A 152 -3.31 18.84 -12.69
N LYS A 153 -2.49 19.45 -13.54
CA LYS A 153 -2.67 19.40 -15.00
C LYS A 153 -2.57 17.97 -15.54
N ILE A 154 -1.65 17.16 -15.02
CA ILE A 154 -1.53 15.76 -15.41
C ILE A 154 -2.78 14.99 -14.96
N ALA A 155 -3.19 15.10 -13.70
CA ALA A 155 -4.37 14.42 -13.17
C ALA A 155 -5.66 14.77 -13.92
N SER A 156 -5.86 16.06 -14.23
CA SER A 156 -7.05 16.52 -14.96
C SER A 156 -7.13 15.98 -16.39
N ARG A 157 -6.01 15.75 -17.09
CA ARG A 157 -5.99 15.05 -18.40
C ARG A 157 -6.53 13.62 -18.32
N TYR A 158 -6.40 12.98 -17.16
CA TYR A 158 -6.97 11.65 -16.91
C TYR A 158 -8.41 11.72 -16.38
N GLY A 159 -8.95 12.91 -16.09
CA GLY A 159 -10.27 13.09 -15.48
C GLY A 159 -10.26 12.77 -13.98
N LEU A 160 -9.11 12.91 -13.33
CA LEU A 160 -8.92 12.62 -11.90
C LEU A 160 -8.89 13.95 -11.12
N ALA A 161 -9.56 13.98 -9.97
CA ALA A 161 -9.45 15.07 -9.02
C ALA A 161 -8.20 14.88 -8.14
N VAL A 162 -7.65 15.97 -7.60
CA VAL A 162 -6.54 15.96 -6.64
C VAL A 162 -6.92 16.80 -5.43
N GLY A 163 -6.59 16.35 -4.22
CA GLY A 163 -6.80 17.13 -2.99
C GLY A 163 -5.99 16.60 -1.80
N GLY A 164 -5.89 17.40 -0.72
CA GLY A 164 -5.22 16.96 0.51
C GLY A 164 -6.08 16.05 1.39
N HIS A 165 -7.40 16.04 1.19
CA HIS A 165 -8.34 15.15 1.86
C HIS A 165 -9.62 15.00 1.01
N TRP A 166 -10.45 14.03 1.37
CA TRP A 166 -11.80 13.85 0.82
C TRP A 166 -12.81 13.76 1.96
N THR A 167 -14.00 14.34 1.79
CA THR A 167 -15.08 14.20 2.76
C THR A 167 -16.46 14.29 2.12
N ASN A 168 -17.43 13.68 2.78
CA ASN A 168 -18.85 13.86 2.50
C ASN A 168 -19.68 14.25 3.74
N GLY A 169 -19.02 14.75 4.80
CA GLY A 169 -19.65 15.13 6.07
C GLY A 169 -19.72 13.99 7.10
N THR A 170 -19.80 12.73 6.67
CA THR A 170 -19.85 11.56 7.59
C THR A 170 -18.54 10.78 7.61
N VAL A 171 -17.85 10.73 6.46
CA VAL A 171 -16.55 10.07 6.31
C VAL A 171 -15.53 11.12 5.90
N VAL A 172 -14.35 11.08 6.51
CA VAL A 172 -13.18 11.88 6.14
C VAL A 172 -12.06 10.92 5.76
N VAL A 173 -11.50 11.08 4.57
CA VAL A 173 -10.36 10.31 4.10
C VAL A 173 -9.16 11.25 4.01
N ARG A 174 -8.05 10.85 4.62
CA ARG A 174 -6.76 11.56 4.60
C ARG A 174 -5.66 10.56 4.28
N HIS A 175 -4.52 11.06 3.83
CA HIS A 175 -3.34 10.20 3.72
C HIS A 175 -2.85 9.78 5.11
N GLY A 176 -2.66 10.70 6.07
CA GLY A 176 -2.28 10.34 7.43
C GLY A 176 -0.77 10.36 7.68
N GLU A 177 0.03 10.93 6.78
CA GLU A 177 1.46 11.25 6.99
C GLU A 177 1.67 12.08 8.27
N GLU A 178 0.69 12.93 8.63
CA GLU A 178 0.74 13.76 9.84
C GLU A 178 0.74 12.94 11.14
N CYS A 179 0.41 11.65 11.05
CA CYS A 179 0.45 10.70 12.15
C CYS A 179 1.77 9.91 12.20
N ASP A 180 2.66 10.08 11.21
CA ASP A 180 3.94 9.39 11.13
C ASP A 180 5.07 10.30 11.67
N PRO A 181 5.74 9.93 12.77
CA PRO A 181 6.86 10.70 13.31
C PRO A 181 8.04 10.83 12.35
N LEU A 182 8.15 9.96 11.33
CA LEU A 182 9.18 10.05 10.30
C LEU A 182 8.84 11.06 9.20
N CYS A 183 7.57 11.44 9.07
CA CYS A 183 7.07 12.39 8.07
C CYS A 183 6.82 13.79 8.65
N GLY A 184 6.85 13.94 9.99
CA GLY A 184 6.59 15.20 10.68
C GLY A 184 7.54 16.33 10.28
N SER A 185 7.04 17.30 9.52
CA SER A 185 7.65 18.62 9.41
C SER A 185 6.58 19.68 9.69
N PRO A 186 6.78 20.57 10.69
CA PRO A 186 5.80 21.60 11.05
C PRO A 186 5.78 22.78 10.06
N VAL A 187 6.60 22.76 9.00
CA VAL A 187 6.81 23.90 8.10
C VAL A 187 5.86 23.81 6.89
N PRO A 188 5.23 24.93 6.46
CA PRO A 188 4.33 24.96 5.30
C PRO A 188 4.95 24.35 4.03
N ARG A 189 4.13 23.53 3.36
CA ARG A 189 4.41 22.64 2.21
C ARG A 189 4.89 23.28 0.90
N ARG A 190 5.73 24.32 0.92
CA ARG A 190 6.54 24.56 -0.28
C ARG A 190 7.64 23.51 -0.28
N TRP A 191 7.50 22.56 -1.20
CA TRP A 191 8.38 21.40 -1.33
C TRP A 191 9.84 21.77 -1.54
N ALA A 192 10.06 22.90 -2.21
CA ALA A 192 11.37 23.44 -2.40
C ALA A 192 11.74 24.35 -1.21
N ASP A 193 12.96 24.17 -0.68
CA ASP A 193 13.56 24.94 0.42
C ASP A 193 13.22 24.51 1.85
N ARG A 194 12.99 23.20 2.06
CA ARG A 194 12.92 22.63 3.41
C ARG A 194 13.93 21.51 3.58
N PRO A 195 14.38 21.21 4.81
CA PRO A 195 15.04 19.95 5.07
C PRO A 195 14.10 18.78 4.69
N PRO A 196 14.67 17.65 4.25
CA PRO A 196 13.88 16.44 4.05
C PRO A 196 13.27 15.98 5.38
N THR A 197 12.15 15.28 5.31
CA THR A 197 11.71 14.46 6.44
C THR A 197 12.66 13.28 6.61
N LEU A 198 12.59 12.63 7.77
CA LEU A 198 13.39 11.42 8.01
C LEU A 198 13.02 10.31 7.02
N HIS A 199 11.72 10.17 6.70
CA HIS A 199 11.22 9.23 5.71
C HIS A 199 11.81 9.50 4.31
N GLU A 200 11.75 10.74 3.83
CA GLU A 200 12.27 11.12 2.51
C GLU A 200 13.77 10.83 2.38
N SER A 201 14.53 11.18 3.42
CA SER A 201 15.96 10.92 3.47
C SER A 201 16.26 9.42 3.46
N LEU A 202 15.51 8.60 4.19
CA LEU A 202 15.67 7.14 4.18
C LEU A 202 15.38 6.54 2.80
N LEU A 203 14.34 6.98 2.10
CA LEU A 203 14.07 6.50 0.75
C LEU A 203 15.19 6.89 -0.23
N VAL A 204 15.55 8.16 -0.27
CA VAL A 204 16.48 8.69 -1.29
C VAL A 204 17.94 8.33 -0.99
N ASP A 205 18.41 8.53 0.25
CA ASP A 205 19.84 8.39 0.57
C ASP A 205 20.20 6.98 1.09
N LEU A 206 19.22 6.18 1.54
CA LEU A 206 19.41 4.78 1.94
C LEU A 206 18.85 3.79 0.92
N VAL A 207 17.55 3.77 0.62
CA VAL A 207 16.95 2.72 -0.24
C VAL A 207 17.43 2.83 -1.69
N VAL A 208 17.37 4.02 -2.30
CA VAL A 208 17.84 4.22 -3.69
C VAL A 208 19.35 3.96 -3.78
N ARG A 209 20.13 4.36 -2.77
CA ARG A 209 21.57 4.08 -2.72
C ARG A 209 21.86 2.59 -2.61
N PHE A 210 21.12 1.88 -1.76
CA PHE A 210 21.22 0.43 -1.65
C PHE A 210 20.89 -0.23 -3.01
N ALA A 211 19.85 0.21 -3.70
CA ALA A 211 19.52 -0.25 -5.04
C ALA A 211 20.66 -0.02 -6.06
N GLU A 212 21.34 1.13 -5.98
CA GLU A 212 22.52 1.44 -6.81
C GLU A 212 23.68 0.48 -6.54
N ILE A 213 23.99 0.22 -5.27
CA ILE A 213 25.06 -0.71 -4.89
C ILE A 213 24.73 -2.12 -5.39
N LEU A 214 23.46 -2.55 -5.25
CA LEU A 214 23.01 -3.83 -5.77
C LEU A 214 23.15 -3.90 -7.31
N ALA A 215 22.74 -2.85 -8.02
CA ALA A 215 22.83 -2.79 -9.48
C ALA A 215 24.28 -2.75 -10.01
N THR A 216 25.23 -2.21 -9.22
CA THR A 216 26.64 -2.02 -9.60
C THR A 216 27.61 -2.98 -8.93
N GLY A 217 27.12 -4.03 -8.23
CA GLY A 217 27.90 -5.01 -7.45
C GLY A 217 28.95 -5.83 -8.22
N PRO A 218 29.50 -6.94 -7.72
CA PRO A 218 30.38 -7.83 -8.51
C PRO A 218 29.65 -8.44 -9.72
N GLN A 219 30.27 -8.64 -10.90
CA GLN A 219 29.54 -9.09 -12.11
C GLN A 219 28.78 -10.41 -11.95
N GLN A 220 29.31 -11.33 -11.15
CA GLN A 220 28.62 -12.57 -10.75
C GLN A 220 27.28 -12.33 -10.02
N TYR A 221 27.08 -11.11 -9.53
CA TYR A 221 25.88 -10.56 -8.91
C TYR A 221 25.37 -9.28 -9.62
N ARG A 222 26.08 -8.74 -10.63
CA ARG A 222 25.59 -7.64 -11.51
C ARG A 222 24.75 -8.28 -12.56
N LEU A 223 23.59 -7.69 -12.76
CA LEU A 223 22.73 -8.10 -13.84
C LEU A 223 22.55 -6.95 -14.80
N GLY A 224 22.58 -7.28 -16.10
CA GLY A 224 21.91 -6.47 -17.13
C GLY A 224 20.40 -6.31 -16.90
N SER A 225 19.83 -7.00 -15.91
CA SER A 225 18.47 -6.87 -15.40
C SER A 225 18.40 -7.41 -13.97
N LEU A 226 18.32 -6.58 -12.92
CA LEU A 226 18.17 -7.03 -11.52
C LEU A 226 17.25 -8.27 -11.44
N PRO A 227 17.65 -9.38 -10.80
CA PRO A 227 16.81 -10.56 -10.68
C PRO A 227 15.51 -10.14 -10.00
N ASP A 228 14.40 -10.78 -10.36
CA ASP A 228 13.10 -10.42 -9.80
C ASP A 228 13.08 -10.49 -8.27
N ALA A 229 13.93 -11.32 -7.66
CA ALA A 229 14.13 -11.38 -6.21
C ALA A 229 14.67 -10.07 -5.61
N HIS A 230 15.66 -9.41 -6.24
CA HIS A 230 16.15 -8.10 -5.76
C HIS A 230 15.13 -7.01 -6.02
N ARG A 231 14.42 -7.04 -7.15
CA ARG A 231 13.35 -6.07 -7.42
C ARG A 231 12.20 -6.19 -6.42
N ARG A 232 11.84 -7.40 -6.02
CA ARG A 232 10.85 -7.65 -4.95
C ARG A 232 11.34 -7.16 -3.60
N LEU A 233 12.60 -7.41 -3.25
CA LEU A 233 13.20 -6.85 -2.03
C LEU A 233 13.15 -5.33 -2.05
N LEU A 234 13.64 -4.70 -3.12
CA LEU A 234 13.66 -3.24 -3.25
C LEU A 234 12.27 -2.64 -3.25
N ARG A 235 11.29 -3.27 -3.89
CA ARG A 235 9.88 -2.89 -3.78
C ARG A 235 9.43 -2.95 -2.33
N THR A 236 9.67 -4.07 -1.64
CA THR A 236 9.26 -4.28 -0.26
C THR A 236 9.86 -3.22 0.66
N LEU A 237 11.17 -2.98 0.57
CA LEU A 237 11.86 -1.96 1.37
C LEU A 237 11.32 -0.57 1.03
N ALA A 238 11.14 -0.25 -0.25
CA ALA A 238 10.61 1.04 -0.66
C ALA A 238 9.19 1.25 -0.15
N THR A 239 8.31 0.23 -0.14
CA THR A 239 6.89 0.40 0.20
C THR A 239 6.53 0.11 1.67
N ALA A 240 7.47 -0.44 2.45
CA ALA A 240 7.28 -0.71 3.86
C ALA A 240 7.48 0.55 4.71
N SER A 241 7.04 0.47 5.97
CA SER A 241 7.50 1.42 6.98
C SER A 241 9.04 1.36 7.05
N PRO A 242 9.74 2.51 7.07
CA PRO A 242 11.20 2.49 7.18
C PRO A 242 11.71 1.72 8.38
N LEU A 243 10.99 1.75 9.51
CA LEU A 243 11.38 1.02 10.72
C LEU A 243 11.28 -0.52 10.56
N ASP A 244 10.53 -1.01 9.58
CA ASP A 244 10.44 -2.44 9.28
C ASP A 244 11.53 -2.92 8.29
N MET A 245 12.29 -2.01 7.66
CA MET A 245 13.27 -2.37 6.62
C MET A 245 14.32 -3.41 7.08
N PRO A 246 14.94 -3.30 8.28
CA PRO A 246 15.91 -4.30 8.73
C PRO A 246 15.30 -5.69 8.87
N GLY A 247 14.06 -5.78 9.37
CA GLY A 247 13.35 -7.05 9.50
C GLY A 247 12.96 -7.66 8.16
N TRP A 248 12.54 -6.85 7.18
CA TRP A 248 12.29 -7.33 5.82
C TRP A 248 13.57 -7.84 5.14
N LEU A 249 14.69 -7.13 5.33
CA LEU A 249 15.98 -7.55 4.80
C LEU A 249 16.47 -8.84 5.47
N ALA A 250 16.36 -8.95 6.79
CA ALA A 250 16.69 -10.16 7.53
C ALA A 250 15.86 -11.36 7.03
N LEU A 251 14.55 -11.18 6.86
CA LEU A 251 13.66 -12.20 6.30
C LEU A 251 14.07 -12.63 4.89
N TRP A 252 14.52 -11.70 4.05
CA TRP A 252 15.01 -12.01 2.70
C TRP A 252 16.35 -12.76 2.72
N LEU A 253 17.23 -12.45 3.67
CA LEU A 253 18.54 -13.09 3.84
C LEU A 253 18.47 -14.46 4.54
N GLU A 254 17.34 -14.82 5.17
CA GLU A 254 17.23 -16.05 5.94
C GLU A 254 17.00 -17.29 5.06
N PRO A 255 17.89 -18.32 5.10
CA PRO A 255 17.86 -19.43 4.14
C PRO A 255 16.65 -20.36 4.26
N ARG A 256 15.93 -20.37 5.40
CA ARG A 256 14.95 -21.43 5.72
C ARG A 256 13.83 -20.98 6.64
N MET A 257 12.86 -20.24 6.10
CA MET A 257 11.50 -20.39 6.64
C MET A 257 10.99 -21.80 6.32
N SER A 258 10.56 -22.53 7.34
CA SER A 258 9.89 -23.83 7.17
C SER A 258 8.70 -23.67 6.23
N GLN A 259 8.31 -24.72 5.51
CA GLN A 259 7.20 -24.66 4.55
C GLN A 259 5.88 -24.21 5.21
N ALA A 260 5.70 -24.47 6.51
CA ALA A 260 4.59 -23.98 7.33
C ALA A 260 4.69 -22.48 7.62
N GLN A 261 5.89 -21.96 7.93
CA GLN A 261 6.14 -20.53 8.05
C GLN A 261 5.98 -19.81 6.72
N ARG A 262 6.37 -20.39 5.58
CA ARG A 262 6.09 -19.80 4.24
C ARG A 262 4.60 -19.69 3.94
N ARG A 263 3.79 -20.61 4.47
CA ARG A 263 2.32 -20.56 4.32
C ARG A 263 1.68 -19.47 5.19
N CYS A 264 2.30 -19.10 6.31
CA CYS A 264 1.78 -18.10 7.24
C CYS A 264 2.40 -16.70 7.04
N ALA A 265 3.70 -16.62 6.74
CA ALA A 265 4.50 -15.40 6.59
C ALA A 265 4.43 -14.83 5.16
N VAL A 266 3.21 -14.71 4.62
CA VAL A 266 2.92 -14.15 3.30
C VAL A 266 3.26 -15.11 2.15
N ARG A 267 2.22 -15.82 1.69
CA ARG A 267 2.22 -16.67 0.48
C ARG A 267 2.60 -15.91 -0.81
N ASP A 268 2.68 -14.58 -0.73
CA ASP A 268 2.84 -13.65 -1.86
C ASP A 268 4.13 -12.79 -1.81
N ALA A 269 4.96 -12.83 -0.75
CA ALA A 269 6.01 -11.81 -0.58
C ALA A 269 7.35 -12.16 -1.22
N MET A 270 7.95 -13.33 -0.95
CA MET A 270 9.35 -13.56 -1.33
C MET A 270 9.64 -15.05 -1.59
N GLY A 271 9.37 -15.52 -2.81
CA GLY A 271 10.00 -16.73 -3.33
C GLY A 271 11.49 -16.47 -3.55
N SER A 272 12.30 -16.58 -2.50
CA SER A 272 13.75 -16.43 -2.63
C SER A 272 14.37 -17.76 -3.08
N PRO A 273 15.18 -17.79 -4.16
CA PRO A 273 16.08 -18.91 -4.41
C PRO A 273 17.06 -19.05 -3.24
N GLU A 274 17.68 -20.22 -3.09
CA GLU A 274 18.72 -20.43 -2.09
C GLU A 274 19.86 -19.43 -2.33
N ILE A 275 19.96 -18.42 -1.46
CA ILE A 275 20.96 -17.36 -1.57
C ILE A 275 22.29 -17.94 -1.08
N ALA A 276 23.28 -18.04 -1.98
CA ALA A 276 24.62 -18.47 -1.61
C ALA A 276 25.18 -17.60 -0.46
N PRO A 277 25.91 -18.18 0.53
CA PRO A 277 26.44 -17.43 1.67
C PRO A 277 27.25 -16.18 1.28
N ALA A 278 28.02 -16.26 0.19
CA ALA A 278 28.78 -15.12 -0.34
C ALA A 278 27.86 -13.99 -0.84
N HIS A 279 26.71 -14.33 -1.44
CA HIS A 279 25.72 -13.35 -1.87
C HIS A 279 25.02 -12.70 -0.66
N LYS A 280 24.68 -13.47 0.38
CA LYS A 280 24.16 -12.93 1.66
C LYS A 280 25.13 -11.94 2.29
N ALA A 281 26.41 -12.31 2.39
CA ALA A 281 27.45 -11.45 2.94
C ALA A 281 27.61 -10.15 2.14
N TRP A 282 27.59 -10.23 0.79
CA TRP A 282 27.64 -9.05 -0.05
C TRP A 282 26.42 -8.14 0.09
N VAL A 283 25.20 -8.68 0.12
CA VAL A 283 23.99 -7.86 0.30
C VAL A 283 23.99 -7.17 1.66
N THR A 284 24.42 -7.88 2.72
CA THR A 284 24.59 -7.31 4.06
C THR A 284 25.59 -6.15 4.04
N GLN A 285 26.74 -6.35 3.41
CA GLN A 285 27.76 -5.31 3.28
C GLN A 285 27.24 -4.10 2.48
N ALA A 286 26.51 -4.35 1.38
CA ALA A 286 25.90 -3.30 0.57
C ALA A 286 24.88 -2.47 1.37
N TRP A 287 24.10 -3.12 2.23
CA TRP A 287 23.18 -2.43 3.13
C TRP A 287 23.93 -1.56 4.14
N GLN A 288 24.94 -2.11 4.84
CA GLN A 288 25.72 -1.33 5.80
C GLN A 288 26.37 -0.10 5.14
N GLN A 289 26.90 -0.25 3.92
CA GLN A 289 27.44 0.87 3.17
C GLN A 289 26.38 1.95 2.86
N ALA A 290 25.14 1.55 2.56
CA ALA A 290 24.03 2.46 2.36
C ALA A 290 23.61 3.17 3.67
N VAL A 291 23.55 2.44 4.79
CA VAL A 291 23.28 2.99 6.13
C VAL A 291 24.34 4.02 6.52
N ASP A 292 25.62 3.68 6.39
CA ASP A 292 26.73 4.59 6.69
C ASP A 292 26.70 5.85 5.81
N HIS A 293 26.33 5.70 4.53
CA HIS A 293 26.17 6.83 3.62
C HIS A 293 25.03 7.73 4.06
N TRP A 294 23.84 7.16 4.27
CA TRP A 294 22.66 7.88 4.72
C TRP A 294 22.93 8.60 6.04
N HIS A 295 23.51 7.93 7.04
CA HIS A 295 23.85 8.55 8.31
C HIS A 295 24.72 9.79 8.11
N ARG A 296 25.81 9.70 7.33
CA ARG A 296 26.67 10.87 7.04
C ARG A 296 25.94 11.99 6.30
N GLN A 297 25.02 11.67 5.38
CA GLN A 297 24.25 12.70 4.66
C GLN A 297 23.22 13.36 5.56
N SER A 298 22.47 12.58 6.34
CA SER A 298 21.48 13.07 7.30
C SER A 298 22.11 13.98 8.35
N ARG A 299 23.32 13.68 8.82
CA ARG A 299 24.09 14.58 9.72
C ARG A 299 24.47 15.92 9.09
N ARG A 300 24.63 15.98 7.77
CA ARG A 300 24.97 17.22 7.04
C ARG A 300 23.75 18.05 6.72
N VAL A 301 22.66 17.42 6.31
CA VAL A 301 21.43 18.10 5.87
C VAL A 301 20.53 18.43 7.06
N GLY A 302 20.51 17.57 8.08
CA GLY A 302 19.64 17.69 9.25
C GLY A 302 18.17 17.47 8.88
N PRO A 303 17.72 16.22 8.66
CA PRO A 303 16.31 15.97 8.38
C PRO A 303 15.45 16.52 9.51
N GLY A 304 14.29 17.09 9.16
CA GLY A 304 13.35 17.60 10.15
C GLY A 304 12.88 16.48 11.06
N SER A 305 12.96 16.71 12.38
CA SER A 305 12.37 15.82 13.37
C SER A 305 11.86 16.65 14.55
N GLU A 306 10.68 16.27 15.05
CA GLU A 306 10.06 16.90 16.22
C GLU A 306 10.41 16.20 17.53
N VAL A 307 11.21 15.13 17.48
CA VAL A 307 11.55 14.34 18.66
C VAL A 307 12.73 14.94 19.44
N GLU A 308 12.70 14.81 20.76
CA GLU A 308 13.72 15.39 21.66
C GLU A 308 15.05 14.62 21.68
N PHE A 309 15.14 13.48 20.99
CA PHE A 309 16.34 12.65 20.91
C PHE A 309 16.98 12.69 19.53
N ASP A 310 18.21 12.19 19.43
CA ASP A 310 18.94 12.11 18.17
C ASP A 310 18.37 11.00 17.27
N CYS A 311 17.28 11.32 16.56
CA CYS A 311 16.58 10.37 15.71
C CYS A 311 17.46 9.80 14.60
N VAL A 312 18.45 10.57 14.12
CA VAL A 312 19.35 10.14 13.06
C VAL A 312 20.29 9.05 13.58
N GLU A 313 20.89 9.24 14.75
CA GLU A 313 21.74 8.20 15.37
C GLU A 313 20.93 6.94 15.67
N THR A 314 19.80 7.09 16.36
CA THR A 314 18.97 5.94 16.78
C THR A 314 18.48 5.13 15.59
N VAL A 315 18.08 5.79 14.50
CA VAL A 315 17.67 5.09 13.28
C VAL A 315 18.89 4.48 12.56
N ALA A 316 20.07 5.09 12.58
CA ALA A 316 21.28 4.49 11.99
C ALA A 316 21.71 3.20 12.72
N GLU A 317 21.68 3.23 14.04
CA GLU A 317 21.93 2.05 14.88
C GLU A 317 20.90 0.95 14.58
N TRP A 318 19.60 1.31 14.55
CA TRP A 318 18.53 0.38 14.20
C TRP A 318 18.69 -0.24 12.81
N MET A 319 19.02 0.59 11.81
CA MET A 319 19.20 0.11 10.44
C MET A 319 20.42 -0.79 10.30
N SER A 320 21.44 -0.66 11.15
CA SER A 320 22.62 -1.51 11.13
C SER A 320 22.38 -2.91 11.72
N ASP A 321 21.32 -3.10 12.52
CA ASP A 321 21.00 -4.37 13.19
C ASP A 321 20.11 -5.30 12.34
N ILE A 322 20.69 -5.91 11.29
CA ILE A 322 20.00 -6.89 10.43
C ILE A 322 20.14 -8.34 10.96
N HIS A 323 21.12 -8.60 11.83
CA HIS A 323 21.56 -9.97 12.13
C HIS A 323 20.90 -10.62 13.33
N ASP A 324 20.46 -9.86 14.33
CA ASP A 324 19.97 -10.42 15.60
C ASP A 324 18.46 -10.69 15.64
N GLY A 325 17.82 -10.72 14.47
CA GLY A 325 16.46 -11.19 14.28
C GLY A 325 15.48 -10.51 15.22
N VAL A 326 15.17 -9.24 15.00
CA VAL A 326 14.05 -8.50 15.62
C VAL A 326 13.78 -8.95 17.08
N GLY A 327 14.73 -8.74 17.99
CA GLY A 327 14.49 -9.12 19.38
C GLY A 327 15.66 -9.22 20.36
N ARG A 328 16.92 -8.98 19.97
CA ARG A 328 18.04 -9.01 20.93
C ARG A 328 18.99 -7.83 20.76
N CYS A 329 18.58 -6.63 21.20
CA CYS A 329 19.55 -5.56 21.43
C CYS A 329 20.48 -5.95 22.60
N ALA A 330 21.79 -6.01 22.35
CA ALA A 330 22.82 -6.49 23.28
C ALA A 330 23.01 -5.67 24.58
N ASN A 331 22.34 -4.53 24.73
CA ASN A 331 22.62 -3.56 25.80
C ASN A 331 21.46 -3.31 26.80
N GLY A 332 20.37 -4.07 26.76
CA GLY A 332 19.32 -4.04 27.78
C GLY A 332 18.60 -2.69 28.00
N ARG A 333 18.75 -1.72 27.07
CA ARG A 333 18.20 -0.36 27.18
C ARG A 333 17.30 0.07 26.03
N LEU A 334 17.05 -0.79 25.05
CA LEU A 334 15.97 -0.63 24.10
C LEU A 334 15.05 -1.84 24.27
N ASP A 335 13.87 -1.57 24.83
CA ASP A 335 12.74 -2.51 24.91
C ASP A 335 12.50 -3.10 23.49
N PRO A 336 12.28 -4.42 23.31
CA PRO A 336 11.98 -5.04 22.02
C PRO A 336 10.72 -4.52 21.30
N GLN A 337 10.08 -3.49 21.83
CA GLN A 337 9.28 -2.61 21.01
C GLN A 337 10.24 -1.84 20.10
N SER A 338 10.44 -2.32 18.87
CA SER A 338 10.71 -1.44 17.70
C SER A 338 10.00 -0.11 17.98
N PRO A 339 10.62 1.08 17.81
CA PRO A 339 9.97 2.35 18.12
C PRO A 339 8.65 2.41 17.36
N THR A 340 7.61 1.89 17.98
CA THR A 340 6.41 1.53 17.25
C THR A 340 5.70 2.84 17.11
N LEU A 341 5.09 3.07 15.94
CA LEU A 341 4.08 4.11 15.79
C LEU A 341 3.01 4.06 16.90
N GLU A 342 2.88 2.93 17.63
CA GLU A 342 2.01 2.78 18.80
C GLU A 342 2.46 3.59 20.04
N SER A 343 3.76 3.78 20.26
CA SER A 343 4.30 4.55 21.40
C SER A 343 4.27 6.06 21.14
N VAL A 344 4.34 6.45 19.87
CA VAL A 344 3.92 7.78 19.41
C VAL A 344 2.40 7.80 19.44
N GLN A 345 1.83 7.92 20.65
CA GLN A 345 0.43 8.29 20.82
C GLN A 345 0.12 9.37 19.79
N LEU A 346 -1.00 9.23 19.07
CA LEU A 346 -1.61 10.24 18.17
C LEU A 346 -1.96 11.49 19.00
N SER A 347 -0.95 12.10 19.58
CA SER A 347 -1.00 13.03 20.69
C SER A 347 -1.31 14.38 20.11
N GLY A 348 -2.43 14.94 20.52
CA GLY A 348 -2.64 16.39 20.48
C GLY A 348 -3.12 16.98 19.16
N HIS A 349 -3.04 16.30 18.02
CA HIS A 349 -3.78 16.71 16.84
C HIS A 349 -5.23 16.25 17.00
N SER A 350 -5.95 16.93 17.91
CA SER A 350 -7.40 16.90 17.98
C SER A 350 -7.93 17.38 16.63
N CYS A 351 -8.00 16.47 15.66
CA CYS A 351 -8.89 16.59 14.53
C CYS A 351 -10.25 16.80 15.18
N GLY A 352 -10.70 18.06 15.25
CA GLY A 352 -11.82 18.48 16.09
C GLY A 352 -12.96 17.50 15.92
N SER A 353 -13.32 16.81 17.01
CA SER A 353 -14.05 15.53 17.02
C SER A 353 -15.07 15.43 15.88
N PRO A 354 -14.68 14.90 14.71
CA PRO A 354 -15.63 14.76 13.63
C PRO A 354 -16.56 13.65 14.10
N SER A 355 -17.86 13.95 14.20
CA SER A 355 -18.89 12.95 14.37
C SER A 355 -18.93 12.10 13.09
N GLY A 356 -18.00 11.15 12.95
CA GLY A 356 -17.80 10.43 11.69
C GLY A 356 -16.70 9.36 11.70
N THR A 357 -16.53 8.71 10.56
CA THR A 357 -15.46 7.72 10.31
C THR A 357 -14.26 8.44 9.68
N VAL A 358 -13.07 8.25 10.23
CA VAL A 358 -11.81 8.72 9.65
C VAL A 358 -11.09 7.56 8.99
N VAL A 359 -10.64 7.75 7.75
CA VAL A 359 -9.87 6.76 6.99
C VAL A 359 -8.50 7.34 6.70
N LEU A 360 -7.44 6.66 7.14
CA LEU A 360 -6.05 7.07 6.98
C LEU A 360 -5.34 6.10 6.04
N GLY A 361 -4.76 6.61 4.96
CA GLY A 361 -4.06 5.82 3.94
C GLY A 361 -2.68 5.29 4.34
N HIS A 362 -1.99 6.00 5.22
CA HIS A 362 -0.58 5.83 5.58
C HIS A 362 -0.33 4.96 6.82
N PRO A 363 -1.03 5.15 7.94
CA PRO A 363 -0.73 4.40 9.16
C PRO A 363 -1.03 2.91 8.97
N PRO A 364 -0.27 2.00 9.61
CA PRO A 364 -0.45 0.57 9.44
C PRO A 364 -1.88 0.11 9.69
N ALA A 365 -2.38 -0.79 8.84
CA ALA A 365 -3.77 -1.27 8.93
C ALA A 365 -4.11 -1.92 10.30
N SER A 366 -3.10 -2.44 11.01
CA SER A 366 -3.22 -3.01 12.37
C SER A 366 -3.66 -1.98 13.43
N LEU A 367 -3.57 -0.69 13.14
CA LEU A 367 -4.04 0.38 14.02
C LEU A 367 -5.56 0.66 13.90
N SER A 368 -6.23 0.03 12.94
CA SER A 368 -7.69 0.16 12.77
C SER A 368 -8.45 -0.30 14.02
N GLY A 369 -9.50 0.43 14.41
CA GLY A 369 -10.44 -0.02 15.45
C GLY A 369 -9.99 0.14 16.90
N ARG A 370 -8.82 0.72 17.17
CA ARG A 370 -8.31 0.93 18.55
C ARG A 370 -8.92 2.10 19.33
N SER A 371 -9.90 2.80 18.78
CA SER A 371 -10.54 3.94 19.44
C SER A 371 -11.30 3.50 20.70
N GLY A 372 -10.90 4.04 21.86
CA GLY A 372 -11.62 3.87 23.12
C GLY A 372 -13.08 4.33 22.98
N GLY A 373 -13.99 3.70 23.74
CA GLY A 373 -15.43 3.95 23.65
C GLY A 373 -15.76 5.44 23.66
N GLY A 374 -16.30 5.94 22.54
CA GLY A 374 -16.69 7.35 22.34
C GLY A 374 -15.90 8.12 21.28
N GLN A 375 -14.80 7.57 20.75
CA GLN A 375 -14.02 8.22 19.68
C GLN A 375 -14.52 7.84 18.28
N ALA A 376 -14.30 8.74 17.30
CA ALA A 376 -14.53 8.51 15.88
C ALA A 376 -13.93 7.17 15.42
N ARG A 377 -14.64 6.41 14.58
CA ARG A 377 -14.13 5.16 14.03
C ARG A 377 -12.96 5.47 13.11
N CYS A 378 -11.74 5.05 13.48
CA CYS A 378 -10.56 5.19 12.64
C CYS A 378 -10.26 3.87 11.89
N VAL A 379 -10.11 3.98 10.56
CA VAL A 379 -9.72 2.89 9.66
C VAL A 379 -8.39 3.24 9.01
N CYS A 380 -7.37 2.41 9.19
CA CYS A 380 -6.04 2.61 8.64
C CYS A 380 -5.81 1.64 7.47
N LEU A 381 -5.20 2.11 6.39
CA LEU A 381 -4.97 1.35 5.14
C LEU A 381 -3.47 1.17 4.81
N GLY A 382 -2.59 1.62 5.70
CA GLY A 382 -1.15 1.54 5.52
C GLY A 382 -0.60 0.13 5.48
N PRO A 383 0.69 -0.02 5.11
CA PRO A 383 1.35 -1.30 5.01
C PRO A 383 1.20 -2.09 6.31
N ARG A 384 1.03 -3.41 6.17
CA ARG A 384 1.00 -4.29 7.33
C ARG A 384 2.37 -4.30 7.99
N PRO A 385 2.44 -4.17 9.32
CA PRO A 385 3.70 -4.34 10.02
C PRO A 385 4.21 -5.77 9.78
N LEU A 386 5.52 -5.95 9.96
CA LEU A 386 6.10 -7.28 10.00
C LEU A 386 5.33 -8.18 10.98
N PRO A 387 5.02 -9.44 10.62
CA PRO A 387 4.44 -10.38 11.57
C PRO A 387 5.34 -10.48 12.80
N ARG A 388 4.82 -10.19 14.00
CA ARG A 388 5.57 -10.37 15.24
C ARG A 388 5.91 -11.86 15.38
N TRP A 389 7.20 -12.20 15.42
CA TRP A 389 7.68 -13.58 15.46
C TRP A 389 7.20 -14.36 16.70
N SER A 390 6.85 -13.65 17.78
CA SER A 390 6.38 -14.21 19.05
C SER A 390 4.88 -14.48 19.10
N GLU A 391 4.09 -13.94 18.18
CA GLU A 391 2.67 -14.27 18.09
C GLU A 391 2.54 -15.57 17.29
N GLN A 392 2.58 -16.71 18.00
CA GLN A 392 1.89 -17.91 17.51
C GLN A 392 0.44 -17.50 17.28
N VAL A 393 0.09 -17.12 16.04
CA VAL A 393 -1.26 -16.74 15.65
C VAL A 393 -2.17 -17.88 16.11
N PRO A 394 -2.98 -17.70 17.18
CA PRO A 394 -4.03 -18.64 17.44
C PRO A 394 -4.95 -18.51 16.23
N LEU A 395 -5.32 -19.63 15.61
CA LEU A 395 -6.43 -19.70 14.65
C LEU A 395 -7.75 -19.42 15.41
N ALA A 396 -7.86 -18.24 16.02
CA ALA A 396 -9.05 -17.77 16.69
C ALA A 396 -9.83 -16.94 15.68
N ARG A 397 -11.00 -17.46 15.29
CA ARG A 397 -12.04 -16.72 14.59
C ARG A 397 -12.51 -15.57 15.50
N SER A 398 -11.84 -14.42 15.40
CA SER A 398 -12.28 -13.20 16.08
C SER A 398 -13.45 -12.60 15.31
N THR A 399 -14.65 -12.73 15.86
CA THR A 399 -15.88 -12.07 15.43
C THR A 399 -16.08 -10.81 16.28
N SER A 400 -15.67 -9.64 15.78
CA SER A 400 -15.99 -8.35 16.41
C SER A 400 -15.78 -7.12 15.47
N ILE A 401 -16.88 -6.77 14.77
CA ILE A 401 -17.45 -5.44 14.42
C ILE A 401 -16.86 -4.53 13.28
N ASP A 402 -17.70 -4.38 12.23
CA ASP A 402 -18.07 -3.22 11.37
C ASP A 402 -17.04 -2.29 10.69
N ALA A 403 -16.04 -2.87 10.05
CA ALA A 403 -15.54 -2.36 8.76
C ALA A 403 -15.38 -3.57 7.83
N ALA A 404 -16.05 -3.54 6.68
CA ALA A 404 -16.06 -4.69 5.77
C ALA A 404 -14.69 -4.87 5.11
N TRP A 405 -13.86 -5.68 5.77
CA TRP A 405 -12.66 -6.27 5.21
C TRP A 405 -13.10 -7.54 4.47
N ILE A 406 -12.87 -7.63 3.16
CA ILE A 406 -13.25 -8.80 2.37
C ILE A 406 -11.97 -9.52 1.95
N PRO A 407 -11.57 -10.61 2.64
CA PRO A 407 -10.51 -11.46 2.14
C PRO A 407 -10.93 -12.07 0.79
N SER A 408 -9.98 -12.15 -0.14
CA SER A 408 -10.15 -12.87 -1.39
C SER A 408 -10.41 -14.35 -1.09
N ALA A 409 -11.62 -14.79 -1.46
CA ALA A 409 -12.18 -16.15 -1.37
C ALA A 409 -12.67 -16.62 0.02
N GLY A 410 -13.98 -16.81 0.14
CA GLY A 410 -14.55 -17.83 1.04
C GLY A 410 -15.34 -17.38 2.27
N SER A 411 -15.51 -16.09 2.57
CA SER A 411 -16.38 -15.66 3.68
C SER A 411 -17.48 -14.69 3.23
N CYS A 412 -18.73 -15.07 3.44
CA CYS A 412 -19.84 -14.12 3.54
C CYS A 412 -19.73 -13.45 4.90
N VAL A 413 -19.45 -12.15 4.92
CA VAL A 413 -19.59 -11.30 6.11
C VAL A 413 -20.74 -10.34 5.82
N ASP A 414 -21.66 -10.21 6.76
CA ASP A 414 -22.74 -9.24 6.70
C ASP A 414 -22.18 -7.82 6.54
N LEU A 415 -22.49 -7.20 5.40
CA LEU A 415 -22.23 -5.80 5.14
C LEU A 415 -23.33 -4.97 5.81
N ALA A 416 -22.96 -4.09 6.75
CA ALA A 416 -23.22 -2.65 6.65
C ALA A 416 -23.37 -1.99 8.04
N SER A 417 -22.41 -1.12 8.37
CA SER A 417 -22.72 0.11 9.09
C SER A 417 -23.36 1.08 8.10
N GLU A 418 -24.70 1.04 7.95
CA GLU A 418 -25.46 2.09 7.25
C GLU A 418 -25.48 3.36 8.12
N THR A 419 -24.36 4.06 8.21
CA THR A 419 -24.41 5.47 8.59
C THR A 419 -24.88 6.24 7.35
N ALA A 420 -26.15 6.66 7.36
CA ALA A 420 -26.74 7.54 6.33
C ALA A 420 -26.82 6.98 4.88
N GLY A 421 -27.07 5.67 4.71
CA GLY A 421 -27.39 5.09 3.39
C GLY A 421 -26.21 4.93 2.42
N GLN A 422 -24.97 5.00 2.91
CA GLN A 422 -23.76 4.86 2.11
C GLN A 422 -23.00 3.57 2.41
N THR A 423 -22.65 2.82 1.36
CA THR A 423 -21.71 1.69 1.46
C THR A 423 -20.27 2.19 1.32
N VAL A 424 -19.43 1.90 2.30
CA VAL A 424 -17.97 2.14 2.28
C VAL A 424 -17.26 0.80 2.10
N ALA A 425 -16.38 0.72 1.11
CA ALA A 425 -15.54 -0.44 0.85
C ALA A 425 -14.07 -0.04 0.92
N PHE A 426 -13.26 -0.84 1.60
CA PHE A 426 -11.82 -0.67 1.71
C PHE A 426 -11.13 -1.76 0.88
N LEU A 427 -10.25 -1.36 -0.04
CA LEU A 427 -9.41 -2.29 -0.78
C LEU A 427 -7.95 -2.00 -0.43
N ASP A 428 -7.26 -3.03 0.05
CA ASP A 428 -5.83 -2.97 0.35
C ASP A 428 -5.08 -2.78 -0.98
N GLY A 429 -4.51 -1.60 -1.15
CA GLY A 429 -3.64 -1.27 -2.27
C GLY A 429 -2.18 -1.56 -1.98
N ALA A 430 -1.77 -1.87 -0.73
CA ALA A 430 -0.37 -2.04 -0.36
C ALA A 430 0.16 -3.47 -0.62
N GLN A 431 -0.70 -4.46 -0.83
CA GLN A 431 -0.29 -5.85 -1.07
C GLN A 431 -0.06 -6.17 -2.56
N TRP A 432 0.93 -5.52 -3.17
CA TRP A 432 1.39 -5.88 -4.51
C TRP A 432 2.45 -7.02 -4.47
N GLY A 433 2.09 -8.20 -3.96
CA GLY A 433 2.96 -9.40 -3.87
C GLY A 433 2.74 -10.43 -5.00
N ASP A 434 3.80 -10.78 -5.74
CA ASP A 434 3.76 -11.66 -6.93
C ASP A 434 3.15 -13.05 -6.64
N MET A 435 2.19 -13.46 -7.47
CA MET A 435 1.76 -14.86 -7.58
C MET A 435 2.46 -15.51 -8.77
N ASP A 436 3.36 -16.47 -8.51
CA ASP A 436 4.06 -17.25 -9.55
C ASP A 436 3.11 -18.26 -10.24
N PRO A 437 3.10 -18.42 -11.58
CA PRO A 437 2.26 -19.36 -12.28
C PRO A 437 3.03 -20.67 -12.53
N LEU A 438 3.08 -21.54 -11.53
CA LEU A 438 3.47 -22.94 -11.72
C LEU A 438 2.40 -23.87 -11.15
N LEU A 439 1.26 -23.91 -11.83
CA LEU A 439 0.44 -25.12 -11.91
C LEU A 439 0.03 -25.26 -13.38
N GLY A 440 0.73 -26.17 -14.06
CA GLY A 440 0.34 -26.67 -15.37
C GLY A 440 -1.04 -27.29 -15.30
N GLU A 441 -1.68 -27.31 -16.46
CA GLU A 441 -2.95 -27.95 -16.74
C GLU A 441 -2.95 -29.39 -16.20
N ALA A 442 -3.63 -29.60 -15.07
CA ALA A 442 -4.07 -30.93 -14.67
C ALA A 442 -5.48 -31.11 -15.21
N GLU A 443 -5.60 -31.91 -16.26
CA GLU A 443 -6.86 -32.44 -16.75
C GLU A 443 -7.60 -33.15 -15.60
N CYS A 444 -8.73 -32.59 -15.15
CA CYS A 444 -9.67 -33.29 -14.30
C CYS A 444 -10.75 -33.94 -15.15
N ALA A 445 -10.60 -35.25 -15.39
CA ALA A 445 -11.71 -36.13 -15.76
C ALA A 445 -12.67 -36.34 -14.56
N PRO A 446 -13.96 -36.65 -14.79
CA PRO A 446 -14.99 -36.58 -13.76
C PRO A 446 -15.09 -37.89 -12.97
N SER A 447 -15.22 -37.81 -11.65
CA SER A 447 -15.71 -38.91 -10.82
C SER A 447 -16.88 -38.46 -9.95
N ALA A 448 -17.89 -39.31 -9.94
CA ALA A 448 -19.24 -39.08 -9.47
C ALA A 448 -19.40 -39.05 -7.94
N SER A 449 -20.58 -38.54 -7.56
CA SER A 449 -21.39 -38.92 -6.40
C SER A 449 -20.85 -38.66 -4.99
N THR A 450 -21.44 -37.67 -4.30
CA THR A 450 -22.30 -37.94 -3.13
C THR A 450 -23.29 -36.78 -2.98
N ALA A 451 -24.58 -37.09 -3.08
CA ALA A 451 -25.70 -36.18 -2.84
C ALA A 451 -26.27 -36.44 -1.45
N VAL A 452 -26.58 -35.38 -0.69
CA VAL A 452 -27.64 -35.40 0.34
C VAL A 452 -28.36 -34.03 0.39
N LEU A 453 -29.54 -34.06 -0.23
CA LEU A 453 -30.84 -33.44 0.10
C LEU A 453 -31.11 -31.91 0.07
N ARG A 454 -32.21 -31.63 -0.63
CA ARG A 454 -32.90 -30.36 -0.94
C ARG A 454 -33.88 -29.93 0.18
N PRO A 455 -34.60 -28.79 0.08
CA PRO A 455 -35.85 -28.73 -0.72
C PRO A 455 -35.98 -27.44 -1.59
N GLU A 456 -36.17 -27.52 -2.92
CA GLU A 456 -37.44 -27.74 -3.65
C GLU A 456 -38.26 -26.44 -3.86
N HIS A 457 -38.09 -25.78 -5.03
CA HIS A 457 -39.14 -25.42 -6.01
C HIS A 457 -38.77 -24.20 -6.88
N CYS A 458 -38.28 -24.47 -8.10
CA CYS A 458 -38.71 -23.80 -9.33
C CYS A 458 -38.08 -24.55 -10.51
N ARG A 459 -38.85 -25.46 -11.13
CA ARG A 459 -38.56 -26.00 -12.46
C ARG A 459 -38.86 -24.91 -13.49
N ILE A 460 -37.87 -24.60 -14.33
CA ILE A 460 -38.10 -24.00 -15.65
C ILE A 460 -38.09 -25.17 -16.63
N ILE A 461 -39.15 -25.28 -17.43
CA ILE A 461 -39.22 -26.13 -18.61
C ILE A 461 -38.77 -25.26 -19.77
N ASP A 462 -37.73 -25.68 -20.48
CA ASP A 462 -37.39 -25.17 -21.81
C ASP A 462 -38.41 -25.67 -22.83
N ALA A 463 -38.80 -24.79 -23.76
CA ALA A 463 -39.29 -25.19 -25.06
C ALA A 463 -38.97 -24.11 -26.11
N ALA A 464 -38.19 -24.55 -27.11
CA ALA A 464 -37.94 -24.03 -28.45
C ALA A 464 -37.13 -22.73 -28.60
#